data_AF-A0A1Q9P9Q6-F1
#
_entry.id   AF-A0A1Q9P9Q6-F1
#
_cell.length_a   1.000
_cell.length_b   1.000
_cell.length_c   1.000
_cell.angle_alpha   90.00
_cell.angle_beta   90.00
_cell.angle_gamma   90.00
#
_symmetry.space_group_name_H-M   'P 1'
#
loop_
_entity.id
_entity.type
_entity.pdbx_description
1 polymer ?
#
loop_
_entity_poly.entity_id
_entity_poly.type
_entity_poly.pdbx_seq_one_letter_code
_entity_poly.pdbx_strand_id
1 'polypeptide(L)'
;MANDYKRFITPLAFSVVGLVVTFWIIQFLASVVLFFRPAYDLVAAVDGTLNFDINFLLMILIPVFFFEFLILTIPIAFFMLLIAKVFRVTTYNIDVMRIGHGFDWLRIMKRAVIPAFFALSLGELVISLLQGVLFLIPSMGDVETRAIVPILHPLLTLFGSLIALTVSIALFAPTWLLNDAGIVAHVKPKHLQLRRCPDTEGVGRWYSNLIGGFGLLAFPIAMFNRYFYQKFIIHTVPLTLENIMVSLGWSIGLPFMVMAFILPIIMLNEITIRWTGSTMQRIAKGMGASDVQFQHVGKIQALDSQMMADAENLSESMEQSDI
;
A
#
# COMPACT_ATOMS: atom_id res chain seq x y z
N MET A 1 18.74 -6.10 21.38
CA MET A 1 17.54 -5.28 21.06
C MET A 1 17.75 -3.76 21.20
N ALA A 2 18.95 -3.25 21.50
CA ALA A 2 19.13 -1.86 21.95
C ALA A 2 19.08 -0.74 20.86
N ASN A 3 18.88 -1.05 19.57
CA ASN A 3 18.81 -0.04 18.50
C ASN A 3 17.58 -0.17 17.57
N ASP A 4 16.55 -0.91 17.98
CA ASP A 4 15.39 -1.22 17.10
C ASP A 4 14.54 0.03 16.78
N TYR A 5 14.67 1.12 17.57
CA TYR A 5 13.93 2.36 17.34
C TYR A 5 14.47 3.19 16.16
N LYS A 6 15.76 3.03 15.80
CA LYS A 6 16.40 3.86 14.76
C LYS A 6 15.76 3.71 13.38
N ARG A 7 15.20 2.53 13.09
CA ARG A 7 14.50 2.24 11.83
C ARG A 7 13.19 3.04 11.65
N PHE A 8 12.64 3.58 12.73
CA PHE A 8 11.41 4.39 12.69
C PHE A 8 11.66 5.89 12.57
N ILE A 9 12.89 6.36 12.80
CA ILE A 9 13.21 7.80 12.79
C ILE A 9 12.91 8.41 11.42
N THR A 10 13.43 7.82 10.35
CA THR A 10 13.25 8.36 9.00
C THR A 10 11.79 8.31 8.53
N PRO A 11 11.05 7.18 8.65
CA PRO A 11 9.63 7.13 8.31
C PRO A 11 8.78 8.09 9.15
N LEU A 12 9.09 8.25 10.45
CA LEU A 12 8.40 9.17 11.33
C LEU A 12 8.65 10.63 10.93
N ALA A 13 9.91 11.00 10.70
CA ALA A 13 10.26 12.35 10.24
C ALA A 13 9.60 12.67 8.90
N PHE A 14 9.62 11.73 7.95
CA PHE A 14 8.94 11.88 6.67
C PHE A 14 7.43 12.07 6.86
N SER A 15 6.80 11.26 7.71
CA SER A 15 5.36 11.37 7.99
C SER A 15 5.02 12.70 8.64
N VAL A 16 5.74 13.13 9.69
CA VAL A 16 5.49 14.40 10.38
C VAL A 16 5.65 15.59 9.43
N VAL A 17 6.77 15.66 8.71
CA VAL A 17 7.02 16.75 7.74
C VAL A 17 5.99 16.72 6.62
N GLY A 18 5.70 15.53 6.07
CA GLY A 18 4.72 15.36 5.01
C GLY A 18 3.31 15.75 5.44
N LEU A 19 2.89 15.40 6.66
CA LEU A 19 1.62 15.83 7.24
C LEU A 19 1.57 17.36 7.35
N VAL A 20 2.57 17.99 7.98
CA VAL A 20 2.63 19.45 8.13
C VAL A 20 2.57 20.16 6.77
N VAL A 21 3.35 19.69 5.79
CA VAL A 21 3.34 20.24 4.42
C VAL A 21 1.98 20.04 3.76
N THR A 22 1.35 18.88 3.95
CA THR A 22 0.02 18.61 3.39
C THR A 22 -1.02 19.56 4.00
N PHE A 23 -1.05 19.70 5.33
CA PHE A 23 -1.93 20.64 6.01
C PHE A 23 -1.72 22.07 5.51
N TRP A 24 -0.47 22.52 5.41
CA TRP A 24 -0.15 23.84 4.91
C TRP A 24 -0.62 24.05 3.47
N ILE A 25 -0.39 23.09 2.57
CA ILE A 25 -0.83 23.16 1.17
C ILE A 25 -2.35 23.18 1.09
N ILE A 26 -3.05 22.32 1.82
CA ILE A 26 -4.53 22.29 1.84
C ILE A 26 -5.08 23.65 2.28
N GLN A 27 -4.57 24.21 3.38
CA GLN A 27 -5.01 25.51 3.89
C GLN A 27 -4.69 26.65 2.92
N PHE A 28 -3.51 26.59 2.27
CA PHE A 28 -3.15 27.53 1.23
C PHE A 28 -4.13 27.48 0.06
N LEU A 29 -4.38 26.30 -0.52
CA LEU A 29 -5.32 26.14 -1.63
C LEU A 29 -6.73 26.60 -1.25
N ALA A 30 -7.21 26.23 -0.06
CA ALA A 30 -8.51 26.62 0.46
C ALA A 30 -8.64 28.14 0.63
N SER A 31 -7.61 28.80 1.16
CA SER A 31 -7.59 30.25 1.31
C SER A 31 -7.72 30.97 -0.03
N VAL A 32 -7.10 30.45 -1.08
CA VAL A 32 -7.22 31.02 -2.43
C VAL A 32 -8.62 30.80 -2.99
N VAL A 33 -9.23 29.62 -2.80
CA VAL A 33 -10.62 29.38 -3.22
C VAL A 33 -11.59 30.32 -2.48
N LEU A 34 -11.44 30.47 -1.16
CA LEU A 34 -12.26 31.35 -0.34
C LEU A 34 -12.06 32.83 -0.67
N PHE A 35 -10.89 33.23 -1.14
CA PHE A 35 -10.65 34.59 -1.63
C PHE A 35 -11.55 34.93 -2.83
N PHE A 36 -11.68 34.00 -3.78
CA PHE A 36 -12.57 34.19 -4.94
C PHE A 36 -14.05 33.93 -4.60
N ARG A 37 -14.34 32.99 -3.69
CA ARG A 37 -15.70 32.61 -3.31
C ARG A 37 -15.79 32.36 -1.80
N PRO A 38 -16.04 33.41 -0.98
CA PRO A 38 -16.01 33.30 0.48
C PRO A 38 -17.03 32.34 1.09
N ALA A 39 -18.16 32.13 0.40
CA ALA A 39 -19.22 31.20 0.78
C ALA A 39 -19.10 29.85 0.05
N TYR A 40 -17.90 29.45 -0.37
CA TYR A 40 -17.70 28.11 -0.93
C TYR A 40 -17.80 27.07 0.20
N ASP A 41 -18.78 26.19 0.05
CA ASP A 41 -19.03 25.04 0.91
C ASP A 41 -18.74 23.79 0.08
N LEU A 42 -17.86 22.93 0.59
CA LEU A 42 -17.47 21.71 -0.08
C LEU A 42 -18.35 20.54 0.33
N VAL A 43 -18.81 20.49 1.58
CA VAL A 43 -19.50 19.34 2.18
C VAL A 43 -20.92 19.73 2.59
N ALA A 44 -21.88 19.50 1.69
CA ALA A 44 -23.28 19.89 1.91
C ALA A 44 -23.95 19.23 3.14
N ALA A 45 -23.35 18.17 3.69
CA ALA A 45 -23.87 17.49 4.87
C ALA A 45 -23.56 18.22 6.19
N VAL A 46 -22.64 19.18 6.18
CA VAL A 46 -22.18 19.89 7.38
C VAL A 46 -22.14 21.38 7.08
N ASP A 47 -22.98 22.17 7.77
CA ASP A 47 -22.98 23.62 7.59
C ASP A 47 -21.61 24.19 7.95
N GLY A 48 -20.96 24.81 6.97
CA GLY A 48 -19.57 25.21 7.12
C GLY A 48 -19.05 26.12 6.02
N THR A 49 -17.80 26.55 6.21
CA THR A 49 -16.97 27.10 5.12
C THR A 49 -16.00 26.02 4.70
N LEU A 50 -15.43 26.12 3.50
CA LEU A 50 -14.39 25.22 3.02
C LEU A 50 -13.30 24.92 4.08
N ASN A 51 -12.85 25.92 4.83
CA ASN A 51 -11.84 25.72 5.88
C ASN A 51 -12.34 24.86 7.05
N PHE A 52 -13.61 25.01 7.44
CA PHE A 52 -14.23 24.17 8.46
C PHE A 52 -14.33 22.72 7.97
N ASP A 53 -14.84 22.51 6.76
CA ASP A 53 -15.02 21.18 6.16
C ASP A 53 -13.69 20.42 6.10
N ILE A 54 -12.64 21.12 5.67
CA ILE A 54 -11.27 20.61 5.61
C ILE A 54 -10.78 20.14 6.98
N ASN A 55 -10.91 20.99 8.00
CA ASN A 55 -10.42 20.68 9.33
C ASN A 55 -11.23 19.56 9.97
N PHE A 56 -12.55 19.57 9.77
CA PHE A 56 -13.47 18.53 10.23
C PHE A 56 -13.13 17.18 9.60
N LEU A 57 -12.97 17.12 8.28
CA LEU A 57 -12.59 15.90 7.57
C LEU A 57 -11.25 15.34 8.05
N LEU A 58 -10.22 16.19 8.18
CA LEU A 58 -8.90 15.76 8.64
C LEU A 58 -8.93 15.27 10.10
N MET A 59 -9.72 15.92 10.96
CA MET A 59 -9.92 15.52 12.35
C MET A 59 -10.60 14.15 12.47
N ILE A 60 -11.49 13.79 11.53
CA ILE A 60 -12.19 12.50 11.52
C ILE A 60 -11.35 11.41 10.87
N LEU A 61 -10.74 11.69 9.71
CA LEU A 61 -10.05 10.67 8.91
C LEU A 61 -8.86 10.06 9.64
N ILE A 62 -8.07 10.87 10.36
CA ILE A 62 -6.89 10.36 11.08
C ILE A 62 -7.29 9.28 12.11
N PRO A 63 -8.20 9.54 13.08
CA PRO A 63 -8.71 8.50 13.97
C PRO A 63 -9.30 7.30 13.24
N VAL A 64 -10.08 7.53 12.17
CA VAL A 64 -10.69 6.44 11.38
C VAL A 64 -9.62 5.49 10.85
N PHE A 65 -8.50 5.98 10.32
CA PHE A 65 -7.40 5.14 9.85
C PHE A 65 -6.85 4.22 10.94
N PHE A 66 -6.68 4.74 12.17
CA PHE A 66 -6.21 3.96 13.31
C PHE A 66 -7.24 2.92 13.77
N PHE A 67 -8.51 3.31 13.88
CA PHE A 67 -9.58 2.40 14.29
C PHE A 67 -9.80 1.28 13.27
N GLU A 68 -9.83 1.63 11.99
CA GLU A 68 -9.90 0.68 10.88
C GLU A 68 -8.75 -0.32 10.94
N PHE A 69 -7.51 0.16 11.11
CA PHE A 69 -6.36 -0.72 11.29
C PHE A 69 -6.52 -1.64 12.50
N LEU A 70 -6.86 -1.11 13.68
CA LEU A 70 -6.89 -1.90 14.91
C LEU A 70 -8.05 -2.90 14.95
N ILE A 71 -9.21 -2.55 14.41
CA ILE A 71 -10.43 -3.34 14.51
C ILE A 71 -10.59 -4.28 13.30
N LEU A 72 -10.34 -3.79 12.08
CA LEU A 72 -10.69 -4.53 10.87
C LEU A 72 -9.56 -5.42 10.32
N THR A 73 -8.30 -5.17 10.69
CA THR A 73 -7.16 -5.92 10.12
C THR A 73 -7.26 -7.43 10.37
N ILE A 74 -7.51 -7.87 11.61
CA ILE A 74 -7.57 -9.30 11.94
C ILE A 74 -8.81 -9.97 11.31
N PRO A 75 -10.05 -9.44 11.44
CA PRO A 75 -11.21 -10.03 10.80
C PRO A 75 -11.06 -10.17 9.28
N ILE A 76 -10.58 -9.13 8.59
CA ILE A 76 -10.40 -9.18 7.14
C ILE A 76 -9.27 -10.15 6.77
N ALA A 77 -8.18 -10.22 7.53
CA ALA A 77 -7.10 -11.18 7.30
C ALA A 77 -7.60 -12.63 7.43
N PHE A 78 -8.47 -12.89 8.41
CA PHE A 78 -9.13 -14.19 8.55
C PHE A 78 -10.01 -14.52 7.33
N PHE A 79 -10.84 -13.58 6.87
CA PHE A 79 -11.65 -13.78 5.66
C PHE A 79 -10.79 -14.02 4.41
N MET A 80 -9.72 -13.24 4.23
CA MET A 80 -8.76 -13.46 3.14
C MET A 80 -8.13 -14.86 3.21
N LEU A 81 -7.75 -15.33 4.40
CA LEU A 81 -7.20 -16.67 4.57
C LEU A 81 -8.24 -17.75 4.25
N LEU A 82 -9.50 -17.56 4.64
CA LEU A 82 -10.61 -18.47 4.33
C LEU A 82 -10.84 -18.55 2.83
N ILE A 83 -10.92 -17.40 2.14
CA ILE A 83 -11.05 -17.34 0.69
C ILE A 83 -9.88 -18.05 0.03
N ALA A 84 -8.64 -17.72 0.41
CA ALA A 84 -7.45 -18.38 -0.12
C ALA A 84 -7.49 -19.89 0.07
N LYS A 85 -7.94 -20.37 1.25
CA LYS A 85 -8.14 -21.80 1.50
C LYS A 85 -9.17 -22.39 0.53
N VAL A 86 -10.36 -21.81 0.41
CA VAL A 86 -11.41 -22.34 -0.47
C VAL A 86 -10.94 -22.41 -1.93
N PHE A 87 -10.34 -21.34 -2.46
CA PHE A 87 -9.94 -21.28 -3.86
C PHE A 87 -8.66 -22.07 -4.17
N ARG A 88 -7.72 -22.19 -3.22
CA ARG A 88 -6.40 -22.82 -3.46
C ARG A 88 -6.23 -24.20 -2.84
N VAL A 89 -7.16 -24.71 -2.03
CA VAL A 89 -7.02 -26.03 -1.35
C VAL A 89 -6.76 -27.19 -2.31
N THR A 90 -7.21 -27.13 -3.55
CA THR A 90 -6.99 -28.23 -4.51
C THR A 90 -5.51 -28.37 -4.89
N THR A 91 -4.80 -27.25 -4.97
CA THR A 91 -3.44 -27.16 -5.54
C THR A 91 -2.38 -26.84 -4.50
N TYR A 92 -2.73 -26.08 -3.47
CA TYR A 92 -1.80 -25.58 -2.46
C TYR A 92 -2.17 -26.09 -1.06
N ASN A 93 -1.13 -26.25 -0.24
CA ASN A 93 -1.24 -26.34 1.21
C ASN A 93 -0.96 -24.96 1.80
N ILE A 94 -1.58 -24.65 2.93
CA ILE A 94 -1.34 -23.42 3.68
C ILE A 94 -0.50 -23.80 4.88
N ASP A 95 0.61 -23.09 5.09
CA ASP A 95 1.51 -23.32 6.21
C ASP A 95 1.95 -22.02 6.88
N VAL A 96 2.52 -22.18 8.06
CA VAL A 96 3.16 -21.12 8.81
C VAL A 96 4.67 -21.29 8.71
N MET A 97 5.34 -20.27 8.16
CA MET A 97 6.78 -20.18 8.04
C MET A 97 7.31 -19.17 9.07
N ARG A 98 8.42 -19.49 9.73
CA ARG A 98 9.08 -18.53 10.63
C ARG A 98 9.83 -17.48 9.80
N ILE A 99 9.34 -16.25 9.78
CA ILE A 99 10.02 -15.11 9.15
C ILE A 99 11.07 -14.52 10.09
N GLY A 100 12.14 -13.98 9.49
CA GLY A 100 13.22 -13.27 10.19
C GLY A 100 12.81 -11.94 10.83
N HIS A 101 13.81 -11.13 11.18
CA HIS A 101 13.63 -9.88 11.93
C HIS A 101 12.87 -8.80 11.16
N GLY A 102 12.35 -7.82 11.90
CA GLY A 102 11.49 -6.73 11.41
C GLY A 102 12.10 -5.84 10.33
N PHE A 103 11.30 -4.91 9.80
CA PHE A 103 11.65 -4.17 8.59
C PHE A 103 12.62 -3.01 8.80
N ASP A 104 13.58 -2.88 7.88
CA ASP A 104 14.37 -1.65 7.73
C ASP A 104 13.49 -0.48 7.27
N TRP A 105 13.94 0.75 7.55
CA TRP A 105 13.23 1.98 7.16
C TRP A 105 12.90 2.03 5.66
N LEU A 106 13.79 1.55 4.78
CA LEU A 106 13.56 1.49 3.34
C LEU A 106 12.37 0.59 2.98
N ARG A 107 12.19 -0.53 3.68
CA ARG A 107 11.07 -1.45 3.44
C ARG A 107 9.76 -0.85 3.95
N ILE A 108 9.79 -0.16 5.10
CA ILE A 108 8.64 0.60 5.62
C ILE A 108 8.19 1.64 4.59
N MET A 109 9.13 2.43 4.04
CA MET A 109 8.83 3.44 3.02
C MET A 109 8.27 2.81 1.73
N LYS A 110 8.89 1.75 1.20
CA LYS A 110 8.42 1.06 -0.01
C LYS A 110 7.00 0.49 0.16
N ARG A 111 6.66 0.01 1.35
CA ARG A 111 5.33 -0.54 1.66
C ARG A 111 4.22 0.51 1.59
N ALA A 112 4.54 1.79 1.81
CA ALA A 112 3.59 2.90 1.73
C ALA A 112 3.23 3.31 0.28
N VAL A 113 4.11 3.03 -0.69
CA VAL A 113 3.97 3.50 -2.08
C VAL A 113 2.74 2.93 -2.76
N ILE A 114 2.58 1.60 -2.73
CA ILE A 114 1.49 0.92 -3.45
C ILE A 114 0.10 1.34 -2.93
N PRO A 115 -0.15 1.32 -1.60
CA PRO A 115 -1.40 1.85 -1.05
C PRO A 115 -1.66 3.31 -1.42
N ALA A 116 -0.64 4.17 -1.42
CA ALA A 116 -0.81 5.58 -1.77
C ALA A 116 -1.22 5.75 -3.24
N PHE A 117 -0.60 5.01 -4.16
CA PHE A 117 -1.02 4.99 -5.57
C PHE A 117 -2.43 4.43 -5.75
N PHE A 118 -2.77 3.38 -5.01
CA PHE A 118 -4.11 2.82 -5.01
C PHE A 118 -5.14 3.85 -4.51
N ALA A 119 -4.87 4.52 -3.39
CA ALA A 119 -5.74 5.56 -2.84
C ALA A 119 -5.89 6.76 -3.78
N LEU A 120 -4.82 7.20 -4.45
CA LEU A 120 -4.87 8.30 -5.43
C LEU A 120 -5.68 7.93 -6.67
N SER A 121 -5.50 6.73 -7.21
CA SER A 121 -6.27 6.26 -8.37
C SER A 121 -7.75 6.06 -8.03
N LEU A 122 -8.06 5.54 -6.85
CA LEU A 122 -9.43 5.38 -6.37
C LEU A 122 -10.07 6.71 -5.95
N GLY A 123 -9.27 7.69 -5.52
CA GLY A 123 -9.75 8.99 -5.03
C GLY A 123 -10.57 9.76 -6.06
N GLU A 124 -10.20 9.72 -7.34
CA GLU A 124 -10.99 10.33 -8.42
C GLU A 124 -12.36 9.65 -8.58
N LEU A 125 -12.41 8.32 -8.45
CA LEU A 125 -13.66 7.57 -8.48
C LEU A 125 -14.54 7.91 -7.27
N VAL A 126 -13.94 8.04 -6.09
CA VAL A 126 -14.64 8.46 -4.86
C VAL A 126 -15.25 9.86 -5.02
N ILE A 127 -14.48 10.83 -5.53
CA ILE A 127 -15.00 12.19 -5.78
C ILE A 127 -16.15 12.15 -6.77
N SER A 128 -16.01 11.40 -7.87
CA SER A 128 -17.05 11.31 -8.90
C SER A 128 -18.32 10.61 -8.41
N LEU A 129 -18.20 9.56 -7.60
CA LEU A 129 -19.35 8.84 -7.06
C LEU A 129 -20.07 9.61 -5.95
N LEU A 130 -19.33 10.43 -5.19
CA LEU A 130 -19.86 11.22 -4.08
C LEU A 130 -20.22 12.64 -4.49
N GLN A 131 -20.07 12.99 -5.78
CA GLN A 131 -20.50 14.27 -6.32
C GLN A 131 -22.03 14.38 -6.20
N GLY A 132 -22.49 15.47 -5.58
CA GLY A 132 -23.90 15.71 -5.32
C GLY A 132 -24.47 15.00 -4.08
N VAL A 133 -23.72 14.07 -3.47
CA VAL A 133 -24.09 13.44 -2.18
C VAL A 133 -23.31 14.06 -1.03
N LEU A 134 -21.98 14.05 -1.13
CA LEU A 134 -21.09 14.68 -0.14
C LEU A 134 -20.47 15.95 -0.69
N PHE A 135 -20.02 15.93 -1.94
CA PHE A 135 -19.33 17.08 -2.54
C PHE A 135 -20.29 17.93 -3.35
N LEU A 136 -20.47 19.18 -2.95
CA LEU A 136 -21.20 20.16 -3.73
C LEU A 136 -20.21 21.01 -4.52
N ILE A 137 -20.20 20.84 -5.84
CA ILE A 137 -19.45 21.73 -6.74
C ILE A 137 -20.48 22.65 -7.37
N PRO A 138 -20.65 23.88 -6.87
CA PRO A 138 -21.62 24.81 -7.45
C PRO A 138 -21.22 25.17 -8.88
N SER A 139 -22.20 25.51 -9.71
CA SER A 139 -21.90 26.12 -11.00
C SER A 139 -21.10 27.41 -10.79
N MET A 140 -20.10 27.61 -11.64
CA MET A 140 -19.19 28.75 -11.63
C MET A 140 -19.25 29.42 -13.00
N GLY A 141 -19.10 30.75 -13.04
CA GLY A 141 -18.94 31.46 -14.30
C GLY A 141 -17.61 31.11 -14.99
N ASP A 142 -17.46 31.41 -16.28
CA ASP A 142 -16.25 31.07 -17.05
C ASP A 142 -14.96 31.69 -16.49
N VAL A 143 -15.06 32.87 -15.87
CA VAL A 143 -13.94 33.59 -15.26
C VAL A 143 -13.52 32.91 -13.95
N GLU A 144 -14.50 32.62 -13.08
CA GLU A 144 -14.28 31.91 -11.82
C GLU A 144 -13.71 30.51 -12.05
N THR A 145 -14.26 29.80 -13.03
CA THR A 145 -13.82 28.46 -13.42
C THR A 145 -12.33 28.44 -13.75
N ARG A 146 -11.86 29.40 -14.55
CA ARG A 146 -10.43 29.48 -14.93
C ARG A 146 -9.50 29.80 -13.76
N ALA A 147 -9.97 30.56 -12.77
CA ALA A 147 -9.18 30.91 -11.60
C ALA A 147 -9.19 29.82 -10.51
N ILE A 148 -10.36 29.22 -10.26
CA ILE A 148 -10.59 28.31 -9.13
C ILE A 148 -10.24 26.86 -9.48
N VAL A 149 -10.60 26.38 -10.67
CA VAL A 149 -10.47 24.96 -11.03
C VAL A 149 -9.04 24.42 -10.92
N PRO A 150 -7.98 25.12 -11.36
CA PRO A 150 -6.60 24.63 -11.21
C PRO A 150 -6.16 24.42 -9.75
N ILE A 151 -6.81 25.09 -8.81
CA ILE A 151 -6.52 25.09 -7.37
C ILE A 151 -7.42 24.08 -6.66
N LEU A 152 -8.69 24.05 -7.04
CA LEU A 152 -9.71 23.14 -6.51
C LEU A 152 -9.40 21.69 -6.88
N HIS A 153 -8.89 21.41 -8.08
CA HIS A 153 -8.59 20.03 -8.50
C HIS A 153 -7.58 19.31 -7.59
N PRO A 154 -6.37 19.84 -7.32
CA PRO A 154 -5.45 19.23 -6.36
C PRO A 154 -6.07 19.03 -4.98
N LEU A 155 -6.83 20.01 -4.50
CA LEU A 155 -7.52 19.95 -3.22
C LEU A 155 -8.50 18.76 -3.17
N LEU A 156 -9.37 18.67 -4.17
CA LEU A 156 -10.33 17.57 -4.31
C LEU A 156 -9.62 16.22 -4.44
N THR A 157 -8.62 16.10 -5.32
CA THR A 157 -7.86 14.86 -5.53
C THR A 157 -7.23 14.39 -4.22
N LEU A 158 -6.65 15.31 -3.44
CA LEU A 158 -6.08 15.01 -2.14
C LEU A 158 -7.15 14.53 -1.15
N PHE A 159 -8.30 15.20 -1.04
CA PHE A 159 -9.40 14.73 -0.19
C PHE A 159 -9.97 13.39 -0.61
N GLY A 160 -10.27 13.22 -1.89
CA GLY A 160 -10.73 11.95 -2.45
C GLY A 160 -9.75 10.84 -2.16
N SER A 161 -8.45 11.11 -2.27
CA SER A 161 -7.41 10.13 -1.95
C SER A 161 -7.31 9.82 -0.46
N LEU A 162 -7.52 10.78 0.44
CA LEU A 162 -7.54 10.52 1.89
C LEU A 162 -8.78 9.74 2.32
N ILE A 163 -9.93 9.98 1.69
CA ILE A 163 -11.12 9.15 1.89
C ILE A 163 -10.86 7.74 1.34
N ALA A 164 -10.35 7.62 0.11
CA ALA A 164 -9.99 6.34 -0.49
C ALA A 164 -8.87 5.60 0.28
N LEU A 165 -8.06 6.32 1.05
CA LEU A 165 -7.03 5.73 1.90
C LEU A 165 -7.63 4.83 2.98
N THR A 166 -8.85 5.10 3.45
CA THR A 166 -9.58 4.19 4.37
C THR A 166 -9.71 2.79 3.75
N VAL A 167 -10.35 2.73 2.58
CA VAL A 167 -10.52 1.51 1.77
C VAL A 167 -9.15 0.87 1.47
N SER A 168 -8.14 1.68 1.15
CA SER A 168 -6.79 1.18 0.93
C SER A 168 -6.21 0.51 2.18
N ILE A 169 -6.37 1.08 3.38
CA ILE A 169 -5.91 0.49 4.65
C ILE A 169 -6.66 -0.81 4.93
N ALA A 170 -7.99 -0.84 4.80
CA ALA A 170 -8.80 -2.06 4.96
C ALA A 170 -8.36 -3.20 4.04
N LEU A 171 -7.88 -2.90 2.84
CA LEU A 171 -7.42 -3.90 1.89
C LEU A 171 -5.97 -4.32 2.14
N PHE A 172 -5.06 -3.37 2.37
CA PHE A 172 -3.63 -3.66 2.44
C PHE A 172 -3.17 -4.11 3.83
N ALA A 173 -3.71 -3.56 4.93
CA ALA A 173 -3.27 -3.96 6.28
C ALA A 173 -3.47 -5.46 6.57
N PRO A 174 -4.56 -6.11 6.16
CA PRO A 174 -4.69 -7.56 6.27
C PRO A 174 -3.63 -8.33 5.47
N THR A 175 -3.30 -7.88 4.26
CA THR A 175 -2.26 -8.52 3.45
C THR A 175 -0.89 -8.40 4.09
N TRP A 176 -0.64 -7.28 4.77
CA TRP A 176 0.56 -7.04 5.54
C TRP A 176 0.67 -8.01 6.70
N LEU A 177 -0.39 -8.11 7.50
CA LEU A 177 -0.46 -9.04 8.61
C LEU A 177 -0.24 -10.49 8.18
N LEU A 178 -0.90 -10.95 7.12
CA LEU A 178 -0.75 -12.33 6.63
C LEU A 178 0.68 -12.63 6.17
N ASN A 179 1.29 -11.69 5.44
CA ASN A 179 2.66 -11.84 4.97
C ASN A 179 3.65 -11.81 6.13
N ASP A 180 3.51 -10.87 7.07
CA ASP A 180 4.42 -10.70 8.18
C ASP A 180 4.26 -11.80 9.24
N ALA A 181 3.08 -12.40 9.35
CA ALA A 181 2.81 -13.59 10.17
C ALA A 181 3.43 -14.87 9.57
N GLY A 182 3.96 -14.82 8.36
CA GLY A 182 4.57 -15.97 7.69
C GLY A 182 3.58 -16.98 7.15
N ILE A 183 2.37 -16.55 6.82
CA ILE A 183 1.36 -17.44 6.25
C ILE A 183 1.61 -17.56 4.75
N VAL A 184 2.03 -18.75 4.35
CA VAL A 184 2.42 -19.07 2.98
C VAL A 184 1.54 -20.18 2.41
N ALA A 185 1.34 -20.14 1.10
CA ALA A 185 0.74 -21.22 0.33
C ALA A 185 1.83 -21.88 -0.52
N HIS A 186 2.00 -23.19 -0.39
CA HIS A 186 2.98 -23.96 -1.17
C HIS A 186 2.28 -25.04 -2.00
N VAL A 187 2.79 -25.34 -3.20
CA VAL A 187 2.19 -26.35 -4.10
C VAL A 187 2.25 -27.75 -3.48
N LYS A 188 1.13 -28.48 -3.50
CA LYS A 188 1.07 -29.85 -2.97
C LYS A 188 2.03 -30.79 -3.72
N PRO A 189 2.71 -31.73 -3.04
CA PRO A 189 3.65 -32.67 -3.67
C PRO A 189 3.08 -33.45 -4.86
N LYS A 190 1.80 -33.84 -4.79
CA LYS A 190 1.09 -34.54 -5.88
C LYS A 190 1.08 -33.77 -7.20
N HIS A 191 1.15 -32.43 -7.15
CA HIS A 191 1.15 -31.57 -8.33
C HIS A 191 2.55 -31.23 -8.83
N LEU A 192 3.59 -31.48 -8.03
CA LEU A 192 4.99 -31.32 -8.44
C LEU A 192 5.43 -32.41 -9.43
N GLN A 193 4.75 -33.54 -9.45
CA GLN A 193 5.00 -34.64 -10.40
C GLN A 193 4.79 -34.22 -11.87
N LEU A 194 4.02 -33.16 -12.13
CA LEU A 194 3.65 -32.69 -13.48
C LEU A 194 4.58 -31.60 -14.05
N ARG A 195 5.89 -31.66 -13.80
CA ARG A 195 6.87 -30.62 -14.20
C ARG A 195 6.47 -29.19 -13.76
N ARG A 196 5.71 -29.05 -12.67
CA ARG A 196 5.44 -27.73 -12.09
C ARG A 196 6.58 -27.35 -11.16
N CYS A 197 7.11 -26.14 -11.33
CA CYS A 197 8.10 -25.60 -10.41
C CYS A 197 7.52 -25.53 -8.99
N PRO A 198 8.31 -25.85 -7.96
CA PRO A 198 7.90 -25.59 -6.60
C PRO A 198 7.66 -24.09 -6.44
N ASP A 199 6.46 -23.74 -5.99
CA ASP A 199 6.05 -22.36 -5.76
C ASP A 199 5.60 -22.21 -4.31
N THR A 200 6.07 -21.15 -3.67
CA THR A 200 5.73 -20.78 -2.29
C THR A 200 5.47 -19.28 -2.27
N GLU A 201 4.20 -18.92 -2.08
CA GLU A 201 3.76 -17.52 -2.12
C GLU A 201 3.11 -17.16 -0.78
N GLY A 202 3.41 -15.97 -0.24
CA GLY A 202 2.67 -15.44 0.89
C GLY A 202 1.20 -15.23 0.51
N VAL A 203 0.26 -15.67 1.35
CA VAL A 203 -1.18 -15.55 1.01
C VAL A 203 -1.57 -14.08 0.81
N GLY A 204 -1.05 -13.19 1.66
CA GLY A 204 -1.26 -11.75 1.49
C GLY A 204 -0.60 -11.19 0.23
N ARG A 205 0.51 -11.78 -0.23
CA ARG A 205 1.27 -11.32 -1.40
C ARG A 205 0.43 -11.38 -2.67
N TRP A 206 -0.34 -12.45 -2.85
CA TRP A 206 -1.25 -12.58 -4.00
C TRP A 206 -2.25 -11.42 -4.10
N TYR A 207 -2.96 -11.13 -3.00
CA TYR A 207 -3.89 -10.01 -2.94
C TYR A 207 -3.18 -8.67 -3.16
N SER A 208 -2.03 -8.47 -2.49
CA SER A 208 -1.28 -7.22 -2.62
C SER A 208 -0.72 -6.98 -4.03
N ASN A 209 -0.38 -8.05 -4.76
CA ASN A 209 0.08 -7.96 -6.15
C ASN A 209 -1.08 -7.59 -7.08
N LEU A 210 -2.27 -8.17 -6.87
CA LEU A 210 -3.46 -7.86 -7.67
C LEU A 210 -3.87 -6.40 -7.50
N ILE A 211 -4.06 -5.97 -6.24
CA ILE A 211 -4.50 -4.61 -5.91
C ILE A 211 -3.39 -3.60 -6.24
N GLY A 212 -2.13 -3.96 -5.98
CA GLY A 212 -0.99 -3.11 -6.27
C GLY A 212 -0.70 -2.95 -7.77
N GLY A 213 -0.91 -4.01 -8.56
CA GLY A 213 -0.83 -3.93 -10.01
C GLY A 213 -1.88 -2.98 -10.60
N PHE A 214 -3.11 -3.02 -10.07
CA PHE A 214 -4.14 -2.03 -10.43
C PHE A 214 -3.69 -0.61 -10.07
N GLY A 215 -3.25 -0.37 -8.83
CA GLY A 215 -2.80 0.96 -8.40
C GLY A 215 -1.64 1.51 -9.24
N LEU A 216 -0.66 0.66 -9.57
CA LEU A 216 0.52 1.04 -10.35
C LEU A 216 0.19 1.41 -11.81
N LEU A 217 -0.84 0.79 -12.40
CA LEU A 217 -1.30 1.13 -13.75
C LEU A 217 -2.32 2.27 -13.77
N ALA A 218 -3.25 2.29 -12.82
CA ALA A 218 -4.32 3.27 -12.76
C ALA A 218 -3.81 4.66 -12.35
N PHE A 219 -2.82 4.73 -11.45
CA PHE A 219 -2.29 6.00 -10.96
C PHE A 219 -1.71 6.90 -12.07
N PRO A 220 -0.78 6.45 -12.93
CA PRO A 220 -0.25 7.29 -14.00
C PRO A 220 -1.32 7.77 -14.97
N ILE A 221 -2.30 6.91 -15.28
CA ILE A 221 -3.42 7.25 -16.17
C ILE A 221 -4.30 8.33 -15.52
N ALA A 222 -4.66 8.18 -14.25
CA ALA A 222 -5.46 9.16 -13.52
C ALA A 222 -4.74 10.51 -13.41
N MET A 223 -3.45 10.52 -13.05
CA MET A 223 -2.67 11.75 -12.96
C MET A 223 -2.48 12.43 -14.31
N PHE A 224 -2.20 11.66 -15.37
CA PHE A 224 -2.11 12.20 -16.72
C PHE A 224 -3.45 12.81 -17.16
N ASN A 225 -4.55 12.07 -16.98
CA ASN A 225 -5.87 12.56 -17.33
C ASN A 225 -6.20 13.87 -16.59
N ARG A 226 -5.93 13.92 -15.28
CA ARG A 226 -6.28 15.07 -14.43
C ARG A 226 -5.38 16.29 -14.67
N TYR A 227 -4.06 16.11 -14.61
CA TYR A 227 -3.10 17.23 -14.58
C TYR A 227 -2.55 17.61 -15.95
N PHE A 228 -2.73 16.76 -16.98
CA PHE A 228 -2.28 17.05 -18.34
C PHE A 228 -3.45 17.14 -19.31
N TYR A 229 -4.21 16.05 -19.50
CA TYR A 229 -5.27 16.01 -20.51
C TYR A 229 -6.39 17.01 -20.22
N GLN A 230 -7.01 16.96 -19.04
CA GLN A 230 -8.06 17.90 -18.66
C GLN A 230 -7.54 19.34 -18.64
N LYS A 231 -6.33 19.58 -18.12
CA LYS A 231 -5.78 20.93 -18.00
C LYS A 231 -5.48 21.57 -19.37
N PHE A 232 -4.72 20.88 -20.23
CA PHE A 232 -4.22 21.46 -21.48
C PHE A 232 -5.17 21.26 -22.67
N ILE A 233 -5.90 20.15 -22.73
CA ILE A 233 -6.77 19.84 -23.87
C ILE A 233 -8.20 20.33 -23.62
N ILE A 234 -8.79 20.01 -22.46
CA ILE A 234 -10.19 20.35 -22.19
C ILE A 234 -10.34 21.81 -21.74
N HIS A 235 -9.54 22.25 -20.76
CA HIS A 235 -9.61 23.61 -20.24
C HIS A 235 -8.73 24.61 -21.02
N THR A 236 -8.03 24.15 -22.06
CA THR A 236 -7.22 24.99 -22.96
C THR A 236 -6.21 25.91 -22.25
N VAL A 237 -5.69 25.49 -21.09
CA VAL A 237 -4.65 26.22 -20.37
C VAL A 237 -3.39 26.27 -21.25
N PRO A 238 -2.70 27.41 -21.36
CA PRO A 238 -1.53 27.51 -22.24
C PRO A 238 -0.39 26.57 -21.79
N LEU A 239 0.23 25.92 -22.77
CA LEU A 239 1.40 25.03 -22.60
C LEU A 239 2.67 25.84 -22.31
N THR A 240 2.73 26.45 -21.13
CA THR A 240 3.92 27.13 -20.61
C THR A 240 4.75 26.18 -19.75
N LEU A 241 6.06 26.44 -19.66
CA LEU A 241 6.96 25.65 -18.80
C LEU A 241 6.47 25.63 -17.35
N GLU A 242 6.01 26.77 -16.83
CA GLU A 242 5.42 26.89 -15.50
C GLU A 242 4.23 25.93 -15.30
N ASN A 243 3.27 25.93 -16.23
CA ASN A 243 2.09 25.07 -16.11
C ASN A 243 2.43 23.59 -16.15
N ILE A 244 3.43 23.20 -16.94
CA ILE A 244 3.93 21.83 -17.02
C ILE A 244 4.61 21.44 -15.70
N MET A 245 5.47 22.31 -15.16
CA MET A 245 6.15 22.07 -13.89
C MET A 245 5.18 21.96 -12.72
N VAL A 246 4.11 22.77 -12.70
CA VAL A 246 3.03 22.64 -11.70
C VAL A 246 2.31 21.30 -11.83
N SER A 247 1.98 20.86 -13.06
CA SER A 247 1.32 19.56 -13.29
C SER A 247 2.20 18.37 -12.91
N LEU A 248 3.51 18.44 -13.20
CA LEU A 248 4.49 17.46 -12.74
C LEU A 248 4.63 17.48 -11.21
N GLY A 249 4.66 18.67 -10.62
CA GLY A 249 4.73 18.88 -9.17
C GLY A 249 3.58 18.19 -8.45
N TRP A 250 2.35 18.32 -8.94
CA TRP A 250 1.20 17.60 -8.38
C TRP A 250 1.27 16.10 -8.61
N SER A 251 1.62 15.67 -9.82
CA SER A 251 1.70 14.25 -10.17
C SER A 251 2.72 13.49 -9.33
N ILE A 252 3.84 14.14 -8.96
CA ILE A 252 4.89 13.53 -8.13
C ILE A 252 4.65 13.80 -6.64
N GLY A 253 4.19 15.00 -6.27
CA GLY A 253 4.03 15.44 -4.89
C GLY A 253 2.87 14.76 -4.16
N LEU A 254 1.74 14.53 -4.83
CA LEU A 254 0.55 13.93 -4.21
C LEU A 254 0.81 12.54 -3.60
N PRO A 255 1.51 11.61 -4.28
CA PRO A 255 1.94 10.36 -3.67
C PRO A 255 2.67 10.53 -2.35
N PHE A 256 3.62 11.46 -2.27
CA PHE A 256 4.39 11.69 -1.04
C PHE A 256 3.52 12.24 0.08
N MET A 257 2.55 13.10 -0.25
CA MET A 257 1.57 13.60 0.72
C MET A 257 0.70 12.46 1.26
N VAL A 258 0.12 11.61 0.40
CA VAL A 258 -0.71 10.47 0.83
C VAL A 258 0.12 9.44 1.60
N MET A 259 1.36 9.19 1.19
CA MET A 259 2.30 8.33 1.93
C MET A 259 2.53 8.84 3.35
N ALA A 260 2.54 10.14 3.58
CA ALA A 260 2.73 10.71 4.92
C ALA A 260 1.64 10.29 5.91
N PHE A 261 0.40 10.09 5.43
CA PHE A 261 -0.74 9.64 6.26
C PHE A 261 -0.73 8.13 6.53
N ILE A 262 -0.20 7.31 5.61
CA ILE A 262 -0.21 5.85 5.79
C ILE A 262 1.00 5.33 6.60
N LEU A 263 2.12 6.04 6.58
CA LEU A 263 3.33 5.61 7.29
C LEU A 263 3.13 5.37 8.80
N PRO A 264 2.40 6.22 9.55
CA PRO A 264 2.05 5.94 10.95
C PRO A 264 1.37 4.60 11.15
N ILE A 265 0.46 4.23 10.23
CA ILE A 265 -0.26 2.95 10.28
C ILE A 265 0.68 1.77 10.00
N ILE A 266 1.60 1.91 9.04
CA ILE A 266 2.60 0.87 8.76
C ILE A 266 3.56 0.70 9.95
N MET A 267 4.00 1.80 10.58
CA MET A 267 4.81 1.74 11.79
C MET A 267 4.06 1.09 12.95
N LEU A 268 2.76 1.40 13.11
CA LEU A 268 1.90 0.74 14.09
C LEU A 268 1.76 -0.76 13.83
N ASN A 269 1.64 -1.18 12.57
CA ASN A 269 1.65 -2.60 12.20
C ASN A 269 2.96 -3.28 12.63
N GLU A 270 4.10 -2.65 12.37
CA GLU A 270 5.40 -3.19 12.78
C GLU A 270 5.54 -3.33 14.30
N ILE A 271 4.97 -2.39 15.07
CA ILE A 271 4.98 -2.46 16.54
C ILE A 271 4.06 -3.56 17.05
N THR A 272 2.90 -3.74 16.41
CA THR A 272 1.85 -4.67 16.85
C THR A 272 2.01 -6.09 16.33
N ILE A 273 2.90 -6.33 15.34
CA ILE A 273 3.03 -7.60 14.64
C ILE A 273 3.30 -8.80 15.55
N ARG A 274 4.01 -8.59 16.67
CA ARG A 274 4.28 -9.67 17.63
C ARG A 274 2.98 -10.26 18.18
N TRP A 275 2.01 -9.41 18.49
CA TRP A 275 0.72 -9.83 19.01
C TRP A 275 -0.22 -10.27 17.89
N THR A 276 -0.43 -9.42 16.87
CA THR A 276 -1.35 -9.70 15.77
C THR A 276 -0.91 -10.91 14.96
N GLY A 277 0.39 -11.03 14.65
CA GLY A 277 0.98 -12.14 13.92
C GLY A 277 0.84 -13.47 14.66
N SER A 278 1.11 -13.50 15.98
CA SER A 278 0.91 -14.71 16.78
C SER A 278 -0.55 -15.16 16.80
N THR A 279 -1.49 -14.21 16.85
CA THR A 279 -2.93 -14.48 16.79
C THR A 279 -3.30 -15.07 15.43
N MET A 280 -2.80 -14.48 14.34
CA MET A 280 -3.07 -14.94 12.99
C MET A 280 -2.47 -16.32 12.72
N GLN A 281 -1.28 -16.62 13.26
CA GLN A 281 -0.69 -17.97 13.20
C GLN A 281 -1.54 -19.00 13.94
N ARG A 282 -2.09 -18.67 15.13
CA ARG A 282 -3.01 -19.56 15.86
C ARG A 282 -4.27 -19.86 15.05
N ILE A 283 -4.83 -18.82 14.42
CA ILE A 283 -6.00 -18.96 13.53
C ILE A 283 -5.65 -19.88 12.35
N ALA A 284 -4.53 -19.64 11.67
CA ALA A 284 -4.08 -20.47 10.55
C ALA A 284 -3.87 -21.94 10.97
N LYS A 285 -3.24 -22.19 12.12
CA LYS A 285 -3.08 -23.54 12.69
C LYS A 285 -4.43 -24.19 13.03
N GLY A 286 -5.36 -23.44 13.59
CA GLY A 286 -6.74 -23.90 13.81
C GLY A 286 -7.46 -24.25 12.51
N MET A 287 -7.06 -23.65 11.39
CA MET A 287 -7.52 -24.00 10.04
C MET A 287 -6.74 -25.16 9.40
N GLY A 288 -5.83 -25.82 10.12
CA GLY A 288 -5.07 -26.97 9.64
C GLY A 288 -3.74 -26.62 8.95
N ALA A 289 -3.21 -25.40 9.14
CA ALA A 289 -1.87 -25.06 8.66
C ALA A 289 -0.78 -25.76 9.49
N SER A 290 0.26 -26.26 8.83
CA SER A 290 1.40 -26.91 9.51
C SER A 290 2.59 -25.95 9.66
N ASP A 291 3.49 -26.22 10.61
CA ASP A 291 4.72 -25.46 10.78
C ASP A 291 5.79 -26.01 9.83
N VAL A 292 6.30 -25.18 8.92
CA VAL A 292 7.40 -25.56 8.01
C VAL A 292 8.70 -24.91 8.50
N GLN A 293 9.69 -25.74 8.81
CA GLN A 293 11.04 -25.28 9.09
C GLN A 293 11.84 -25.16 7.78
N PHE A 294 12.66 -24.11 7.67
CA PHE A 294 13.64 -24.01 6.60
C PHE A 294 14.55 -25.24 6.63
N GLN A 295 14.49 -26.10 5.62
CA GLN A 295 15.66 -26.89 5.28
C GLN A 295 16.69 -25.91 4.71
N HIS A 296 17.72 -25.60 5.51
CA HIS A 296 18.87 -24.83 5.02
C HIS A 296 19.43 -25.54 3.78
N VAL A 297 19.30 -24.90 2.62
CA VAL A 297 19.79 -25.42 1.32
C VAL A 297 21.31 -25.66 1.33
N GLY A 298 22.03 -25.16 2.34
CA GLY A 298 23.46 -25.46 2.54
C GLY A 298 23.78 -26.95 2.75
N LYS A 299 22.82 -27.79 3.16
CA LYS A 299 23.08 -29.24 3.29
C LYS A 299 23.18 -29.96 1.95
N ILE A 300 22.54 -29.46 0.89
CA ILE A 300 22.63 -30.09 -0.44
C ILE A 300 23.97 -29.74 -1.08
N GLN A 301 24.45 -28.51 -0.93
CA GLN A 301 25.80 -28.14 -1.38
C GLN A 301 26.90 -28.89 -0.61
N ALA A 302 26.74 -29.10 0.70
CA ALA A 302 27.67 -29.91 1.46
C ALA A 302 27.63 -31.39 1.05
N LEU A 303 26.44 -31.96 0.80
CA LEU A 303 26.31 -33.33 0.32
C LEU A 303 26.88 -33.49 -1.10
N ASP A 304 26.61 -32.56 -2.02
CA ASP A 304 27.15 -32.58 -3.38
C ASP A 304 28.67 -32.41 -3.37
N SER A 305 29.21 -31.51 -2.53
CA SER A 305 30.66 -31.34 -2.38
C SER A 305 31.33 -32.59 -1.80
N GLN A 306 30.65 -33.26 -0.86
CA GLN A 306 31.15 -34.48 -0.23
C GLN A 306 31.06 -35.67 -1.19
N MET A 307 29.97 -35.80 -1.96
CA MET A 307 29.83 -36.81 -3.02
C MET A 307 30.81 -36.59 -4.17
N MET A 308 31.14 -35.34 -4.52
CA MET A 308 32.18 -35.05 -5.52
C MET A 308 33.58 -35.38 -5.00
N ALA A 309 33.89 -35.05 -3.74
CA ALA A 309 35.17 -35.41 -3.12
C ALA A 309 35.33 -36.94 -2.99
N ASP A 310 34.25 -37.66 -2.64
CA ASP A 310 34.28 -39.11 -2.55
C ASP A 310 34.44 -39.79 -3.93
N ALA A 311 33.86 -39.20 -4.99
CA ALA A 311 34.04 -39.69 -6.35
C ALA A 311 35.46 -39.49 -6.90
N GLU A 312 36.11 -38.37 -6.56
CA GLU A 312 37.48 -38.06 -6.96
C GLU A 312 38.49 -39.01 -6.29
N ASN A 313 38.33 -39.27 -5.00
CA ASN A 313 39.13 -40.27 -4.28
C ASN A 313 38.97 -41.69 -4.83
N LEU A 314 37.77 -42.06 -5.29
CA LEU A 314 37.53 -43.35 -5.93
C LEU A 314 38.27 -43.46 -7.27
N SER A 315 38.30 -42.39 -8.08
CA SER A 315 39.04 -42.40 -9.35
C SER A 315 40.56 -42.54 -9.16
N GLU A 316 41.14 -41.85 -8.17
CA GLU A 316 42.57 -41.98 -7.87
C GLU A 316 42.93 -43.39 -7.35
N SER A 317 42.04 -44.01 -6.57
CA SER A 317 42.24 -45.36 -6.07
C SER A 317 42.22 -46.44 -7.17
N MET A 318 41.48 -46.20 -8.26
CA MET A 318 41.42 -47.10 -9.41
C MET A 318 42.64 -46.93 -10.34
N GLU A 319 43.18 -45.72 -10.50
CA GLU A 319 44.42 -45.51 -11.28
C GLU A 319 45.65 -46.14 -10.62
N GLN A 320 45.70 -46.23 -9.30
CA GLN A 320 46.83 -46.83 -8.58
C GLN A 320 46.84 -48.37 -8.58
N SER A 321 45.73 -49.03 -8.93
CA SER A 321 45.67 -50.51 -8.97
C SER A 321 46.15 -51.12 -10.30
N ASP A 322 46.37 -50.29 -11.33
CA ASP A 322 46.73 -50.74 -12.68
C ASP A 322 48.24 -50.60 -13.01
N ILE A 323 49.09 -50.39 -12.00
CA ILE A 323 50.57 -50.35 -12.12
C ILE A 323 51.20 -51.52 -11.38
#